data_AF-A0AA50U1E4-F1
#
_entry.id   AF-A0AA50U1E4-F1
#
_cell.length_a   1.000
_cell.length_b   1.000
_cell.length_c   1.000
_cell.angle_alpha   90.00
_cell.angle_beta   90.00
_cell.angle_gamma   90.00
#
_symmetry.space_group_name_H-M   'P 1'
#
loop_
_entity.id
_entity.type
_entity.pdbx_description
1 polymer ?
#
loop_
_entity_poly.entity_id
_entity_poly.type
_entity_poly.pdbx_seq_one_letter_code
_entity_poly.pdbx_strand_id
1 'polypeptide(L)'
;DCVGKVPLESDEGYFNSYAHFGIHYEMLSDKVRTESYKNAILKNIDSFKDKLVLDLGCGTGILSMFSATAGAKKVYALDQSDVIYHAMDIIRE
;
A
#
# COMPACT_ATOMS: atom_id res chain seq x y z
N ASP A 1 8.33 -10.07 23.70
CA ASP A 1 8.75 -10.85 22.53
C ASP A 1 8.87 -9.94 21.31
N CYS A 2 9.97 -10.04 20.56
CA CYS A 2 10.18 -9.26 19.35
C CYS A 2 9.65 -10.02 18.14
N VAL A 3 8.99 -9.31 17.22
CA VAL A 3 8.45 -9.85 15.95
C VAL A 3 9.49 -10.63 15.14
N GLY A 4 10.78 -10.30 15.27
CA GLY A 4 11.88 -11.01 14.59
C GLY A 4 12.12 -12.45 15.03
N LYS A 5 11.38 -12.98 16.03
CA LYS A 5 11.45 -14.39 16.44
C LYS A 5 10.33 -15.25 15.86
N VAL A 6 9.37 -14.66 15.13
CA VAL A 6 8.27 -15.38 14.50
C VAL A 6 8.79 -16.05 13.22
N PRO A 7 8.59 -17.36 13.02
CA PRO A 7 9.01 -18.05 11.80
C PRO A 7 8.28 -17.49 10.58
N LEU A 8 9.01 -17.13 9.52
CA LEU A 8 8.42 -16.59 8.27
C LEU A 8 7.46 -17.57 7.59
N GLU A 9 7.69 -18.87 7.77
CA GLU A 9 6.89 -19.96 7.20
C GLU A 9 5.43 -19.95 7.68
N SER A 10 5.13 -19.37 8.85
CA SER A 10 3.74 -19.27 9.32
C SER A 10 2.91 -18.28 8.51
N ASP A 11 3.56 -17.32 7.84
CA ASP A 11 2.90 -16.20 7.18
C ASP A 11 2.92 -16.32 5.65
N GLU A 12 3.62 -17.32 5.11
CA GLU A 12 3.79 -17.53 3.66
C GLU A 12 2.44 -17.73 2.95
N GLY A 13 1.53 -18.51 3.55
CA GLY A 13 0.17 -18.69 3.03
C GLY A 13 -0.66 -17.40 3.03
N TYR A 14 -0.46 -16.53 4.02
CA TYR A 14 -1.11 -15.21 4.09
C TYR A 14 -0.61 -14.30 2.97
N PHE A 15 0.70 -14.18 2.78
CA PHE A 15 1.26 -13.33 1.73
C PHE A 15 0.93 -13.84 0.32
N ASN A 16 0.91 -15.16 0.11
CA ASN A 16 0.49 -15.74 -1.17
C ASN A 16 -0.97 -15.44 -1.51
N SER A 17 -1.86 -15.33 -0.51
CA SER A 17 -3.25 -14.93 -0.78
C SER A 17 -3.33 -13.50 -1.34
N TYR A 18 -2.50 -12.59 -0.84
CA TYR A 18 -2.40 -11.21 -1.35
C TYR A 18 -1.60 -11.09 -2.66
N ALA A 19 -0.89 -12.13 -3.11
CA ALA A 19 -0.30 -12.12 -4.45
C ALA A 19 -1.37 -12.21 -5.57
N HIS A 20 -2.58 -12.69 -5.25
CA HIS A 20 -3.66 -12.84 -6.22
C HIS A 20 -4.39 -11.53 -6.54
N PHE A 21 -4.47 -11.22 -7.84
CA PHE A 21 -5.16 -10.04 -8.36
C PHE A 21 -6.62 -9.88 -7.89
N GLY A 22 -7.32 -11.01 -7.66
CA GLY A 22 -8.74 -11.01 -7.26
C GLY A 22 -9.01 -10.24 -5.96
N ILE A 23 -8.14 -10.40 -4.95
CA ILE A 23 -8.31 -9.73 -3.65
C ILE A 23 -8.05 -8.22 -3.79
N HIS A 24 -7.04 -7.81 -4.57
CA HIS A 24 -6.78 -6.39 -4.83
C HIS A 24 -7.90 -5.73 -5.64
N TYR A 25 -8.49 -6.45 -6.60
CA TYR A 25 -9.65 -5.97 -7.34
C TYR A 25 -10.86 -5.75 -6.43
N GLU A 26 -11.15 -6.69 -5.52
CA GLU A 26 -12.22 -6.56 -4.54
C GLU A 26 -11.97 -5.35 -3.62
N MET A 27 -10.76 -5.22 -3.08
CA MET A 27 -10.37 -4.10 -2.23
C MET A 27 -10.49 -2.75 -2.95
N LEU A 28 -10.08 -2.65 -4.22
CA LEU A 28 -10.19 -1.42 -5.01
C LEU A 28 -11.64 -1.11 -5.40
N SER A 29 -12.45 -2.14 -5.62
CA SER A 29 -13.88 -2.01 -5.93
C SER A 29 -14.70 -1.57 -4.71
N ASP A 30 -14.22 -1.84 -3.49
CA ASP A 30 -14.78 -1.25 -2.28
C ASP A 30 -14.52 0.27 -2.26
N LYS A 31 -15.56 0.99 -2.68
CA LYS A 31 -15.57 2.45 -2.74
C LYS A 31 -15.49 3.08 -1.36
N VAL A 32 -16.19 2.54 -0.36
CA VAL A 32 -16.21 3.12 0.99
C VAL A 32 -14.82 3.07 1.58
N ARG A 33 -14.16 1.91 1.48
CA ARG A 33 -12.77 1.73 1.92
C ARG A 33 -11.83 2.69 1.19
N THR A 34 -11.82 2.66 -0.14
CA THR A 34 -10.86 3.41 -0.96
C THR A 34 -11.05 4.92 -0.83
N GLU A 35 -12.29 5.43 -0.85
CA GLU A 35 -12.57 6.86 -0.68
C GLU A 35 -12.29 7.34 0.73
N SER A 36 -12.50 6.51 1.76
CA SER A 36 -12.19 6.88 3.15
C SER A 36 -10.69 7.14 3.32
N TYR A 37 -9.82 6.25 2.82
CA TYR A 37 -8.37 6.48 2.83
C TYR A 37 -7.95 7.68 1.99
N LYS A 38 -8.49 7.80 0.77
CA LYS A 38 -8.23 8.96 -0.10
C LYS A 38 -8.56 10.26 0.62
N ASN A 39 -9.73 10.34 1.23
CA ASN A 39 -10.18 11.53 1.94
C ASN A 39 -9.34 11.79 3.20
N ALA A 40 -8.97 10.76 3.96
CA ALA A 40 -8.12 10.91 5.13
C ALA A 40 -6.75 11.52 4.77
N ILE A 41 -6.17 11.11 3.64
CA ILE A 41 -4.89 11.64 3.15
C ILE A 41 -5.07 13.05 2.58
N LEU A 42 -5.96 13.22 1.58
CA LEU A 42 -6.10 14.48 0.85
C LEU A 42 -6.73 15.63 1.65
N LYS A 43 -7.47 15.34 2.73
CA LYS A 43 -7.97 16.39 3.64
C LYS A 43 -6.95 16.81 4.70
N ASN A 44 -5.81 16.11 4.80
CA ASN A 44 -4.75 16.38 5.75
C ASN A 44 -3.41 16.61 5.04
N ILE A 45 -3.41 17.31 3.91
CA ILE A 45 -2.25 17.53 3.03
C ILE A 45 -1.02 18.02 3.80
N ASP A 46 -1.18 18.88 4.80
CA ASP A 46 -0.05 19.40 5.59
C ASP A 46 0.75 18.32 6.34
N SER A 47 0.11 17.18 6.64
CA SER A 47 0.76 16.01 7.25
C SER A 47 1.60 15.20 6.25
N PHE A 48 1.38 15.38 4.95
CA PHE A 48 2.06 14.63 3.88
C PHE A 48 3.04 15.52 3.10
N LYS A 49 2.70 16.78 2.87
CA LYS A 49 3.47 17.71 2.05
C LYS A 49 4.92 17.81 2.51
N ASP A 50 5.84 17.60 1.57
CA ASP A 50 7.30 17.61 1.76
C ASP A 50 7.82 16.58 2.79
N LYS A 51 6.99 15.60 3.19
CA LYS A 51 7.37 14.52 4.13
C LYS A 51 7.83 13.26 3.42
N LEU A 52 8.56 12.42 4.16
CA LEU A 52 8.84 11.04 3.79
C LEU A 52 7.69 10.16 4.32
N VAL A 53 7.11 9.34 3.46
CA VAL A 53 5.98 8.46 3.79
C VAL A 53 6.39 7.01 3.59
N LEU A 54 5.92 6.13 4.46
CA LEU A 54 6.09 4.68 4.36
C LEU A 54 4.70 4.03 4.23
N ASP A 55 4.47 3.30 3.14
CA ASP A 55 3.26 2.52 2.88
C ASP A 55 3.61 1.04 3.06
N LEU A 56 3.10 0.44 4.14
CA LEU A 56 3.38 -0.94 4.53
C LEU A 56 2.25 -1.86 4.08
N GLY A 57 2.55 -2.83 3.23
CA GLY A 57 1.54 -3.65 2.55
C GLY A 57 0.85 -2.83 1.47
N CYS A 58 1.64 -2.20 0.59
CA CYS A 58 1.12 -1.23 -0.37
C CYS A 58 0.19 -1.84 -1.42
N GLY A 59 0.18 -3.17 -1.59
CA GLY A 59 -0.58 -3.85 -2.62
C GLY A 59 -0.26 -3.26 -3.99
N THR A 60 -1.30 -2.82 -4.70
CA THR A 60 -1.18 -2.14 -6.01
C THR A 60 -0.67 -0.70 -5.95
N GLY A 61 -0.38 -0.16 -4.76
CA GLY A 61 0.22 1.16 -4.58
C GLY A 61 -0.77 2.33 -4.55
N ILE A 62 -2.09 2.08 -4.45
CA ILE A 62 -3.10 3.15 -4.47
C ILE A 62 -2.95 4.18 -3.35
N LEU A 63 -2.60 3.75 -2.14
CA LEU A 63 -2.38 4.67 -1.00
C LEU A 63 -1.09 5.45 -1.14
N SER A 64 -0.05 4.82 -1.68
CA SER A 64 1.19 5.49 -2.08
C SER A 64 0.92 6.61 -3.09
N MET A 65 0.07 6.38 -4.10
CA MET A 65 -0.32 7.39 -5.08
C MET A 65 -1.11 8.55 -4.46
N PHE A 66 -2.02 8.28 -3.51
CA PHE A 66 -2.71 9.35 -2.78
C PHE A 66 -1.74 10.17 -1.93
N SER A 67 -0.77 9.53 -1.29
CA SER A 67 0.26 10.21 -0.51
C SER A 67 1.15 11.09 -1.39
N ALA A 68 1.54 10.60 -2.57
CA ALA A 68 2.25 11.39 -3.58
C ALA A 68 1.40 12.58 -4.07
N THR A 69 0.12 12.37 -4.33
CA THR A 69 -0.84 13.44 -4.72
C THR A 69 -0.98 14.50 -3.63
N ALA A 70 -0.91 14.11 -2.35
CA ALA A 70 -0.89 15.03 -1.22
C ALA A 70 0.44 15.81 -1.06
N GLY A 71 1.40 15.62 -1.97
CA GLY A 71 2.66 16.36 -1.98
C GLY A 71 3.77 15.72 -1.15
N ALA A 72 3.69 14.43 -0.83
CA ALA A 72 4.80 13.73 -0.19
C ALA A 72 6.10 13.89 -0.99
N LYS A 73 7.20 14.20 -0.29
CA LYS A 73 8.53 14.35 -0.90
C LYS A 73 9.01 13.03 -1.50
N LYS A 74 8.74 11.93 -0.80
CA LYS A 74 9.06 10.58 -1.24
C LYS A 74 8.17 9.59 -0.50
N VAL A 75 7.66 8.61 -1.22
CA VAL A 75 6.91 7.48 -0.66
C VAL A 75 7.76 6.23 -0.81
N TYR A 76 7.95 5.50 0.28
CA TYR A 76 8.52 4.16 0.30
C TYR A 76 7.37 3.18 0.39
N ALA A 77 7.07 2.49 -0.71
CA ALA A 77 6.03 1.47 -0.76
C ALA A 77 6.67 0.09 -0.59
N LEU A 78 6.24 -0.66 0.41
CA LEU A 78 6.74 -2.00 0.71
C LEU A 78 5.58 -2.99 0.64
N ASP A 79 5.78 -4.09 -0.05
CA ASP A 79 4.89 -5.25 0.00
C ASP A 79 5.74 -6.52 -0.06
N GLN A 80 5.34 -7.53 0.70
CA GLN A 80 6.04 -8.80 0.79
C GLN A 80 5.58 -9.77 -0.31
N SER A 81 4.41 -9.53 -0.91
CA SER A 81 3.85 -10.37 -1.96
C SER A 81 4.27 -9.91 -3.36
N ASP A 82 4.18 -10.80 -4.34
CA ASP A 82 4.56 -10.54 -5.73
C ASP A 82 3.73 -9.44 -6.42
N VAL A 83 2.64 -8.97 -5.79
CA VAL A 83 1.86 -7.81 -6.27
C VAL A 83 2.72 -6.55 -6.38
N ILE A 84 3.84 -6.47 -5.64
CA ILE A 84 4.76 -5.33 -5.69
C ILE A 84 5.26 -5.06 -7.11
N TYR A 85 5.45 -6.09 -7.93
CA TYR A 85 5.88 -5.93 -9.32
C TYR A 85 4.80 -5.25 -10.17
N HIS A 86 3.52 -5.60 -9.95
CA HIS A 86 2.41 -4.91 -10.59
C HIS A 86 2.29 -3.45 -10.12
N ALA A 87 2.51 -3.18 -8.84
CA ALA A 87 2.53 -1.81 -8.33
C ALA A 87 3.64 -0.97 -9.00
N MET A 88 4.82 -1.56 -9.22
CA MET A 88 5.91 -0.90 -9.96
C MET A 88 5.52 -0.58 -11.41
N ASP A 89 4.80 -1.46 -12.08
CA ASP A 89 4.32 -1.21 -13.44
C ASP A 89 3.26 -0.10 -13.47
N ILE A 90 2.27 -0.13 -12.56
CA ILE A 90 1.22 0.91 -12.43
C ILE A 90 1.82 2.29 -12.20
N ILE A 91 2.88 2.40 -11.38
CA ILE A 91 3.52 3.69 -11.06
C ILE A 91 4.34 4.24 -12.23
N ARG A 92 4.76 3.39 -13.17
CA ARG A 92 5.58 3.77 -14.34
C ARG A 92 4.76 4.26 -15.54
N GLU A 93 3.47 3.92 -15.59
CA GLU A 93 2.53 4.44 -16.59
C GLU A 93 2.20 5.92 -16.36
#